data_AF-A0A7J5XEG3-F1
#
_entry.id   AF-A0A7J5XEG3-F1
#
_cell.length_a   1.000
_cell.length_b   1.000
_cell.length_c   1.000
_cell.angle_alpha   90.00
_cell.angle_beta   90.00
_cell.angle_gamma   90.00
#
_symmetry.space_group_name_H-M   'P 1'
#
loop_
_entity.id
_entity.type
_entity.pdbx_description
1 polymer ?
#
loop_
_entity_poly.entity_id
_entity_poly.type
_entity_poly.pdbx_seq_one_letter_code
_entity_poly.pdbx_strand_id
1 'polypeptide(L)'
;MGRKGQEHQENPYTFDTIGQIHKKELKSNNNREKQETSHNPEDLNTNIKIAKNAIRAFQSAQNLANTEDDPEDKAAADESDDFPRNSYNVYGYVGVLEIAFIVFEILCRLPFFEQRDPMKKKYFQSYLQKVIPITSVHKDDNDINNRYVEIIKEHEQFLLGLKTEVKDTFDLLDCYFTYIKANNSEFDSKNRWTVSGFFKDFVKLFCTATDEMRKERPSNPNLNLKIDIEERRLILEAKHADTFTGILQHLDKPAEEIEEITACYAFLQQKQQFFNKKQQTKETINYIMSNIVLYLLKPKSKHVKRINHLSDLLLKTLTDVGLWYTFPDPYYLALLLFWPSSTQENQEIVTYVKAIRRSSCKRFSLLRKRSTVAHLYLGKEEGLSRLVSKPQLDVNFKDMRRDTLAQLWRNGNIFKKKAIIKRLHRVVGTIEQGEVFANYRKLKIPVRPALIAALLNTYVAESEISLSLAEEFLGMKMMHWREDSVLDRMKPYSNFLIVHKVEDWGGYKAI
;
A
#
# COMPACT_ATOMS: atom_id res chain seq x y z
N MET A 1 45.28 -21.99 -21.38
CA MET A 1 44.98 -20.60 -20.96
C MET A 1 43.64 -20.20 -21.54
N GLY A 2 42.55 -20.34 -20.77
CA GLY A 2 41.23 -19.85 -21.14
C GLY A 2 40.83 -18.76 -20.15
N ARG A 3 40.74 -17.51 -20.62
CA ARG A 3 40.22 -16.39 -19.83
C ARG A 3 38.72 -16.64 -19.61
N LYS A 4 38.31 -16.96 -18.38
CA LYS A 4 36.94 -16.80 -17.94
C LYS A 4 36.68 -15.29 -17.88
N GLY A 5 35.81 -14.78 -18.75
CA GLY A 5 35.22 -13.46 -18.58
C GLY A 5 34.49 -13.42 -17.25
N GLN A 6 34.79 -12.44 -16.41
CA GLN A 6 33.96 -12.09 -15.28
C GLN A 6 32.66 -11.52 -15.86
N GLU A 7 31.57 -12.29 -15.81
CA GLU A 7 30.23 -11.71 -15.90
C GLU A 7 30.10 -10.77 -14.69
N HIS A 8 30.07 -9.46 -14.95
CA HIS A 8 29.75 -8.48 -13.92
C HIS A 8 28.30 -8.72 -13.51
N GLN A 9 28.10 -9.34 -12.35
CA GLN A 9 26.78 -9.57 -11.79
C GLN A 9 26.13 -8.20 -11.54
N GLU A 10 25.04 -7.93 -12.26
CA GLU A 10 24.29 -6.68 -12.18
C GLU A 10 23.75 -6.49 -10.76
N ASN A 11 24.14 -5.39 -10.10
CA ASN A 11 23.79 -5.11 -8.70
C ASN A 11 22.73 -3.99 -8.63
N PRO A 12 21.65 -4.15 -7.83
CA PRO A 12 20.65 -3.09 -7.57
C PRO A 12 21.26 -1.71 -7.24
N TYR A 13 22.32 -1.64 -6.44
CA TYR A 13 22.95 -0.38 -6.03
C TYR A 13 23.63 0.35 -7.21
N THR A 14 24.11 -0.38 -8.21
CA THR A 14 24.70 0.20 -9.42
C THR A 14 23.63 0.94 -10.21
N PHE A 15 22.49 0.30 -10.45
CA PHE A 15 21.36 0.93 -11.14
C PHE A 15 20.74 2.08 -10.34
N ASP A 16 20.70 1.99 -9.00
CA ASP A 16 20.31 3.14 -8.16
C ASP A 16 21.20 4.34 -8.47
N THR A 17 22.51 4.12 -8.44
CA THR A 17 23.51 5.17 -8.60
C THR A 17 23.36 5.83 -9.97
N ILE A 18 23.15 5.04 -11.03
CA ILE A 18 22.86 5.54 -12.38
C ILE A 18 21.59 6.41 -12.39
N GLY A 19 20.51 5.94 -11.74
CA GLY A 19 19.28 6.70 -11.59
C GLY A 19 19.48 8.03 -10.86
N GLN A 20 20.27 8.03 -9.78
CA GLN A 20 20.60 9.24 -9.02
C GLN A 20 21.44 10.23 -9.84
N ILE A 21 22.38 9.75 -10.67
CA ILE A 21 23.20 10.59 -11.55
C ILE A 21 22.32 11.28 -12.58
N HIS A 22 21.51 10.54 -13.33
CA HIS A 22 20.60 11.12 -14.32
C HIS A 22 19.56 12.05 -13.67
N LYS A 23 19.11 11.76 -12.45
CA LYS A 23 18.26 12.67 -11.70
C LYS A 23 18.94 14.00 -11.40
N LYS A 24 20.19 13.97 -10.93
CA LYS A 24 20.95 15.20 -10.65
C LYS A 24 21.18 16.01 -11.92
N GLU A 25 21.53 15.34 -13.01
CA GLU A 25 21.69 15.92 -14.34
C GLU A 25 20.41 16.62 -14.81
N LEU A 26 19.26 15.91 -14.77
CA LEU A 26 17.96 16.46 -15.13
C LEU A 26 17.56 17.66 -14.27
N LYS A 27 17.79 17.58 -12.94
CA LYS A 27 17.56 18.72 -12.03
C LYS A 27 18.43 19.92 -12.38
N SER A 28 19.69 19.69 -12.73
CA SER A 28 20.62 20.75 -13.13
C SER A 28 20.16 21.44 -14.43
N ASN A 29 19.80 20.66 -15.45
CA ASN A 29 19.31 21.19 -16.73
C ASN A 29 18.02 22.00 -16.53
N ASN A 30 17.05 21.45 -15.78
CA ASN A 30 15.80 22.13 -15.48
C ASN A 30 16.03 23.46 -14.74
N ASN A 31 16.99 23.52 -13.81
CA ASN A 31 17.33 24.77 -13.12
C ASN A 31 18.01 25.79 -14.02
N ARG A 32 18.90 25.35 -14.92
CA ARG A 32 19.56 26.21 -15.91
C ARG A 32 18.53 26.84 -16.85
N GLU A 33 17.66 26.03 -17.43
CA GLU A 33 16.60 26.50 -18.33
C GLU A 33 15.59 27.44 -17.67
N LYS A 34 15.45 27.43 -16.35
CA LYS A 34 14.58 28.41 -15.65
C LYS A 34 15.17 29.81 -15.65
N GLN A 35 16.48 29.93 -15.84
CA GLN A 35 17.22 31.19 -15.83
C GLN A 35 17.49 31.71 -17.23
N GLU A 36 17.42 30.85 -18.25
CA GLU A 36 17.63 31.19 -19.64
C GLU A 36 16.38 31.82 -20.27
N THR A 37 16.58 32.86 -21.09
CA THR A 37 15.51 33.54 -21.83
C THR A 37 15.28 32.94 -23.22
N SER A 38 16.22 32.14 -23.74
CA SER A 38 16.13 31.51 -25.05
C SER A 38 15.57 30.09 -24.96
N HIS A 39 14.58 29.78 -25.79
CA HIS A 39 13.99 28.44 -25.88
C HIS A 39 14.69 27.62 -26.95
N ASN A 40 15.44 26.60 -26.54
CA ASN A 40 16.04 25.61 -27.45
C ASN A 40 15.25 24.29 -27.38
N PRO A 41 14.61 23.86 -28.48
CA PRO A 41 13.87 22.60 -28.52
C PRO A 41 14.72 21.36 -28.21
N GLU A 42 16.00 21.34 -28.55
CA GLU A 42 16.83 20.15 -28.35
C GLU A 42 17.15 19.87 -26.88
N ASP A 43 17.03 20.89 -26.01
CA ASP A 43 17.14 20.69 -24.56
C ASP A 43 15.95 19.85 -24.04
N LEU A 44 14.74 20.02 -24.60
CA LEU A 44 13.60 19.15 -24.29
C LEU A 44 13.88 17.71 -24.68
N ASN A 45 14.37 17.48 -25.90
CA ASN A 45 14.70 16.13 -26.40
C ASN A 45 15.72 15.44 -25.49
N THR A 46 16.80 16.16 -25.15
CA THR A 46 17.86 15.70 -24.26
C THR A 46 17.32 15.36 -22.87
N ASN A 47 16.53 16.25 -22.26
CA ASN A 47 15.95 16.04 -20.94
C ASN A 47 14.97 14.86 -20.90
N ILE A 48 14.15 14.65 -21.95
CA ILE A 48 13.27 13.48 -22.01
C ILE A 48 14.09 12.19 -22.09
N LYS A 49 15.20 12.17 -22.84
CA LYS A 49 16.11 11.00 -22.90
C LYS A 49 16.75 10.71 -21.53
N ILE A 50 17.22 11.74 -20.84
CA ILE A 50 17.76 11.60 -19.47
C ILE A 50 16.68 11.07 -18.52
N ALA A 51 15.46 11.59 -18.59
CA ALA A 51 14.35 11.13 -17.76
C ALA A 51 13.98 9.66 -18.01
N LYS A 52 13.93 9.24 -19.29
CA LYS A 52 13.72 7.83 -19.68
C LYS A 52 14.78 6.92 -19.06
N ASN A 53 16.05 7.32 -19.15
CA ASN A 53 17.17 6.56 -18.59
C ASN A 53 17.12 6.51 -17.06
N ALA A 54 16.79 7.62 -16.39
CA ALA A 54 16.66 7.69 -14.94
C ALA A 54 15.56 6.75 -14.42
N ILE A 55 14.35 6.83 -15.01
CA ILE A 55 13.22 5.97 -14.61
C ILE A 55 13.57 4.50 -14.85
N ARG A 56 14.12 4.15 -16.02
CA ARG A 56 14.53 2.78 -16.31
C ARG A 56 15.56 2.27 -15.30
N ALA A 57 16.55 3.08 -14.95
CA ALA A 57 17.56 2.71 -13.96
C ALA A 57 16.92 2.44 -12.58
N PHE A 58 16.04 3.31 -12.10
CA PHE A 58 15.33 3.08 -10.83
C PHE A 58 14.45 1.82 -10.88
N GLN A 59 13.72 1.59 -11.98
CA GLN A 59 12.89 0.39 -12.15
C GLN A 59 13.73 -0.89 -12.19
N SER A 60 14.84 -0.91 -12.95
CA SER A 60 15.77 -2.04 -12.99
C SER A 60 16.35 -2.35 -11.61
N ALA A 61 16.73 -1.33 -10.87
CA ALA A 61 17.26 -1.49 -9.52
C ALA A 61 16.24 -2.13 -8.58
N GLN A 62 14.97 -1.69 -8.64
CA GLN A 62 13.89 -2.29 -7.86
C GLN A 62 13.64 -3.74 -8.27
N ASN A 63 13.56 -4.02 -9.57
CA ASN A 63 13.30 -5.38 -10.06
C ASN A 63 14.38 -6.36 -9.60
N LEU A 64 15.66 -6.01 -9.74
CA LEU A 64 16.77 -6.85 -9.28
C LEU A 64 16.71 -7.13 -7.78
N ALA A 65 16.43 -6.09 -6.98
CA ALA A 65 16.30 -6.26 -5.54
C ALA A 65 15.14 -7.17 -5.13
N ASN A 66 14.06 -7.18 -5.89
CA ASN A 66 12.91 -8.02 -5.62
C ASN A 66 13.16 -9.49 -5.98
N THR A 67 14.01 -9.73 -6.99
CA THR A 67 14.41 -11.08 -7.42
C THR A 67 15.47 -11.70 -6.51
N GLU A 68 16.40 -10.92 -5.94
CA GLU A 68 17.38 -11.41 -4.93
C GLU A 68 16.74 -11.89 -3.60
N ASP A 69 15.43 -11.64 -3.43
CA ASP A 69 14.63 -11.99 -2.26
C ASP A 69 13.70 -13.22 -2.47
N ASP A 70 13.89 -13.99 -3.55
CA ASP A 70 13.16 -15.23 -3.79
C ASP A 70 13.70 -16.41 -2.93
N PRO A 71 12.84 -17.30 -2.40
CA PRO A 71 13.23 -18.31 -1.40
C PRO A 71 14.15 -19.44 -1.89
N GLU A 72 14.28 -19.65 -3.20
CA GLU A 72 15.04 -20.81 -3.71
C GLU A 72 16.55 -20.72 -3.41
N ASP A 73 17.08 -19.51 -3.13
CA ASP A 73 18.53 -19.28 -3.04
C ASP A 73 19.10 -19.05 -1.62
N LYS A 74 18.31 -19.17 -0.54
CA LYS A 74 18.84 -18.89 0.82
C LYS A 74 18.60 -20.03 1.81
N ALA A 75 19.23 -21.18 1.54
CA ALA A 75 19.37 -22.28 2.50
C ALA A 75 20.51 -22.07 3.53
N ALA A 76 21.31 -21.01 3.45
CA ALA A 76 22.43 -20.81 4.37
C ALA A 76 22.90 -19.34 4.43
N ALA A 77 22.27 -18.48 5.25
CA ALA A 77 22.92 -17.24 5.69
C ALA A 77 22.19 -16.57 6.86
N ASP A 78 22.67 -16.90 8.06
CA ASP A 78 22.77 -16.12 9.29
C ASP A 78 21.50 -15.49 9.90
N GLU A 79 21.18 -15.98 11.10
CA GLU A 79 19.98 -15.72 11.93
C GLU A 79 20.29 -14.67 13.02
N SER A 80 20.71 -13.46 12.66
CA SER A 80 20.69 -12.33 13.62
C SER A 80 19.44 -11.47 13.40
N ASP A 81 18.57 -11.47 14.40
CA ASP A 81 17.16 -11.08 14.30
C ASP A 81 16.89 -9.63 14.77
N ASP A 82 17.89 -8.74 14.78
CA ASP A 82 17.76 -7.37 15.34
C ASP A 82 18.18 -6.23 14.39
N PHE A 83 18.34 -6.52 13.10
CA PHE A 83 18.59 -5.49 12.08
C PHE A 83 17.65 -5.68 10.88
N PRO A 84 17.03 -4.61 10.34
CA PRO A 84 16.35 -4.72 9.05
C PRO A 84 17.44 -5.00 8.01
N ARG A 85 17.68 -6.28 7.72
CA ARG A 85 18.54 -6.74 6.63
C ARG A 85 18.16 -5.92 5.40
N ASN A 86 19.11 -5.10 4.92
CA ASN A 86 18.95 -4.06 3.90
C ASN A 86 18.00 -4.51 2.79
N SER A 87 16.70 -4.25 2.96
CA SER A 87 15.76 -4.37 1.85
C SER A 87 16.01 -3.13 1.04
N TYR A 88 16.52 -3.35 -0.17
CA TYR A 88 16.63 -2.30 -1.16
C TYR A 88 15.30 -1.54 -1.20
N ASN A 89 15.46 -0.25 -1.23
CA ASN A 89 14.64 0.64 -0.46
C ASN A 89 13.53 1.23 -1.35
N VAL A 90 12.48 1.79 -0.76
CA VAL A 90 11.43 2.47 -1.57
C VAL A 90 11.93 3.73 -2.30
N TYR A 91 13.24 4.00 -2.28
CA TYR A 91 13.82 5.25 -2.76
C TYR A 91 13.78 5.29 -4.28
N GLY A 92 13.93 4.15 -4.96
CA GLY A 92 13.75 4.07 -6.41
C GLY A 92 12.37 4.57 -6.84
N TYR A 93 11.32 4.22 -6.09
CA TYR A 93 9.95 4.68 -6.36
C TYR A 93 9.80 6.18 -6.14
N VAL A 94 10.35 6.71 -5.04
CA VAL A 94 10.39 8.17 -4.81
C VAL A 94 11.18 8.88 -5.92
N GLY A 95 12.28 8.28 -6.38
CA GLY A 95 13.09 8.77 -7.49
C GLY A 95 12.30 8.85 -8.80
N VAL A 96 11.48 7.84 -9.11
CA VAL A 96 10.58 7.86 -10.27
C VAL A 96 9.60 9.04 -10.19
N LEU A 97 8.99 9.27 -9.02
CA LEU A 97 8.11 10.44 -8.82
C LEU A 97 8.88 11.75 -9.06
N GLU A 98 10.05 11.92 -8.44
CA GLU A 98 10.87 13.12 -8.63
C GLU A 98 11.17 13.40 -10.11
N ILE A 99 11.55 12.37 -10.88
CA ILE A 99 11.82 12.51 -12.32
C ILE A 99 10.56 12.90 -13.08
N ALA A 100 9.45 12.20 -12.85
CA ALA A 100 8.20 12.46 -13.56
C ALA A 100 7.70 13.89 -13.32
N PHE A 101 7.77 14.39 -12.09
CA PHE A 101 7.38 15.76 -11.77
C PHE A 101 8.32 16.82 -12.34
N ILE A 102 9.62 16.52 -12.47
CA ILE A 102 10.53 17.40 -13.23
C ILE A 102 10.14 17.43 -14.71
N VAL A 103 9.77 16.29 -15.31
CA VAL A 103 9.31 16.27 -16.71
C VAL A 103 8.02 17.08 -16.86
N PHE A 104 7.05 16.93 -15.95
CA PHE A 104 5.84 17.77 -15.98
C PHE A 104 6.17 19.24 -15.85
N GLU A 105 7.12 19.61 -14.98
CA GLU A 105 7.57 21.00 -14.83
C GLU A 105 8.22 21.55 -16.11
N ILE A 106 9.07 20.77 -16.78
CA ILE A 106 9.67 21.15 -18.06
C ILE A 106 8.58 21.38 -19.11
N LEU A 107 7.63 20.45 -19.24
CA LEU A 107 6.52 20.58 -20.20
C LEU A 107 5.62 21.79 -19.89
N CYS A 108 5.35 22.08 -18.61
CA CYS A 108 4.55 23.24 -18.19
C CYS A 108 5.17 24.58 -18.60
N ARG A 109 6.48 24.62 -18.88
CA ARG A 109 7.20 25.84 -19.27
C ARG A 109 7.25 26.06 -20.78
N LEU A 110 6.74 25.13 -21.59
CA LEU A 110 6.71 25.30 -23.03
C LEU A 110 5.76 26.45 -23.43
N PRO A 111 6.05 27.20 -24.51
CA PRO A 111 5.30 28.42 -24.85
C PRO A 111 3.78 28.24 -24.98
N PHE A 112 3.33 27.06 -25.40
CA PHE A 112 1.91 26.70 -25.60
C PHE A 112 1.28 25.93 -24.43
N PHE A 113 2.04 25.64 -23.37
CA PHE A 113 1.57 24.97 -22.15
C PHE A 113 1.74 25.82 -20.88
N GLU A 114 2.19 27.07 -21.03
CA GLU A 114 2.51 27.96 -19.93
C GLU A 114 1.42 28.02 -18.86
N GLN A 115 1.75 27.57 -17.64
CA GLN A 115 0.78 27.36 -16.56
C GLN A 115 0.09 28.65 -16.07
N ARG A 116 0.69 29.83 -16.32
CA ARG A 116 0.13 31.14 -15.92
C ARG A 116 -1.10 31.52 -16.75
N ASP A 117 -1.18 31.03 -17.99
CA ASP A 117 -2.32 31.22 -18.86
C ASP A 117 -3.36 30.11 -18.60
N PRO A 118 -4.58 30.46 -18.17
CA PRO A 118 -5.62 29.46 -17.87
C PRO A 118 -6.00 28.58 -19.08
N MET A 119 -5.89 29.08 -20.31
CA MET A 119 -6.20 28.34 -21.52
C MET A 119 -5.06 27.38 -21.89
N LYS A 120 -3.81 27.84 -21.88
CA LYS A 120 -2.64 26.98 -22.13
C LYS A 120 -2.49 25.88 -21.09
N LYS A 121 -2.79 26.19 -19.82
CA LYS A 121 -2.87 25.19 -18.76
C LYS A 121 -3.90 24.10 -19.07
N LYS A 122 -5.06 24.44 -19.63
CA LYS A 122 -6.07 23.44 -20.03
C LYS A 122 -5.57 22.57 -21.17
N TYR A 123 -4.93 23.14 -22.18
CA TYR A 123 -4.33 22.35 -23.26
C TYR A 123 -3.30 21.34 -22.72
N PHE A 124 -2.46 21.76 -21.78
CA PHE A 124 -1.50 20.87 -21.14
C PHE A 124 -2.18 19.71 -20.40
N GLN A 125 -3.22 20.00 -19.62
CA GLN A 125 -3.99 18.98 -18.91
C GLN A 125 -4.70 18.03 -19.88
N SER A 126 -5.38 18.56 -20.90
CA SER A 126 -6.08 17.76 -21.91
C SER A 126 -5.12 16.87 -22.71
N TYR A 127 -3.92 17.36 -23.04
CA TYR A 127 -2.88 16.56 -23.68
C TYR A 127 -2.44 15.39 -22.78
N LEU A 128 -2.02 15.66 -21.54
CA LEU A 128 -1.56 14.61 -20.63
C LEU A 128 -2.66 13.61 -20.26
N GLN A 129 -3.92 14.01 -20.31
CA GLN A 129 -5.09 13.15 -20.10
C GLN A 129 -5.51 12.38 -21.36
N LYS A 130 -4.80 12.53 -22.49
CA LYS A 130 -5.11 11.89 -23.77
C LYS A 130 -6.46 12.33 -24.37
N VAL A 131 -6.97 13.50 -23.98
CA VAL A 131 -8.21 14.08 -24.50
C VAL A 131 -7.97 14.67 -25.89
N ILE A 132 -6.81 15.31 -26.08
CA ILE A 132 -6.38 15.87 -27.36
C ILE A 132 -4.97 15.40 -27.72
N PRO A 133 -4.67 15.15 -29.02
CA PRO A 133 -3.31 14.92 -29.46
C PRO A 133 -2.51 16.23 -29.45
N ILE A 134 -1.17 16.14 -29.42
CA ILE A 134 -0.30 17.33 -29.45
C ILE A 134 -0.51 18.20 -30.70
N THR A 135 -0.94 17.60 -31.81
CA THR A 135 -1.25 18.33 -33.06
C THR A 135 -2.41 19.30 -32.94
N SER A 136 -3.35 19.04 -32.02
CA SER A 136 -4.54 19.85 -31.80
C SER A 136 -4.34 20.95 -30.75
N VAL A 137 -3.17 21.01 -30.12
CA VAL A 137 -2.82 22.08 -29.18
C VAL A 137 -2.58 23.37 -29.96
N HIS A 138 -3.27 24.44 -29.57
CA HIS A 138 -3.08 25.75 -30.17
C HIS A 138 -1.69 26.29 -29.83
N LYS A 139 -0.97 26.75 -30.85
CA LYS A 139 0.39 27.30 -30.76
C LYS A 139 0.60 28.28 -31.90
N ASP A 140 1.49 29.25 -31.67
CA ASP A 140 1.95 30.15 -32.73
C ASP A 140 2.78 29.35 -33.74
N ASP A 141 2.57 29.62 -35.03
CA ASP A 141 3.30 28.96 -36.10
C ASP A 141 4.71 29.56 -36.22
N ASN A 142 5.69 28.84 -35.69
CA ASN A 142 7.11 29.17 -35.80
C ASN A 142 7.94 27.89 -35.69
N ASP A 143 9.17 27.95 -36.20
CA ASP A 143 10.07 26.79 -36.28
C ASP A 143 10.35 26.15 -34.91
N ILE A 144 10.43 26.97 -33.85
CA ILE A 144 10.69 26.52 -32.48
C ILE A 144 9.51 25.66 -31.97
N ASN A 145 8.28 26.16 -32.08
CA ASN A 145 7.08 25.47 -31.66
C ASN A 145 6.82 24.21 -32.50
N ASN A 146 7.09 24.27 -33.81
CA ASN A 146 6.97 23.12 -34.70
C ASN A 146 7.97 22.02 -34.29
N ARG A 147 9.22 22.40 -33.98
CA ARG A 147 10.23 21.46 -33.48
C ARG A 147 9.87 20.85 -32.12
N TYR A 148 9.32 21.62 -31.19
CA TYR A 148 8.82 21.09 -29.91
C TYR A 148 7.75 20.02 -30.13
N VAL A 149 6.80 20.25 -31.04
CA VAL A 149 5.74 19.28 -31.34
C VAL A 149 6.29 17.99 -31.95
N GLU A 150 7.29 18.08 -32.84
CA GLU A 150 7.98 16.90 -33.38
C GLU A 150 8.62 16.06 -32.26
N ILE A 151 9.37 16.69 -31.36
CA ILE A 151 10.00 16.01 -30.24
C ILE A 151 8.95 15.37 -29.31
N ILE A 152 7.86 16.08 -29.03
CA ILE A 152 6.77 15.53 -28.21
C ILE A 152 6.15 14.29 -28.88
N LYS A 153 5.98 14.30 -30.21
CA LYS A 153 5.50 13.13 -30.97
C LYS A 153 6.47 11.96 -30.90
N GLU A 154 7.77 12.21 -31.10
CA GLU A 154 8.83 11.20 -31.00
C GLU A 154 8.84 10.50 -29.63
N HIS A 155 8.44 11.22 -28.58
CA HIS A 155 8.44 10.75 -27.20
C HIS A 155 7.03 10.50 -26.62
N GLU A 156 5.98 10.53 -27.44
CA GLU A 156 4.58 10.59 -26.99
C GLU A 156 4.19 9.43 -26.07
N GLN A 157 4.58 8.20 -26.44
CA GLN A 157 4.27 7.01 -25.65
C GLN A 157 4.82 7.10 -24.21
N PHE A 158 6.01 7.68 -24.04
CA PHE A 158 6.60 7.88 -22.73
C PHE A 158 5.87 8.98 -21.96
N LEU A 159 5.66 10.15 -22.58
CA LEU A 159 5.04 11.30 -21.91
C LEU A 159 3.60 11.00 -21.47
N LEU A 160 2.80 10.36 -22.32
CA LEU A 160 1.43 9.95 -22.01
C LEU A 160 1.37 8.70 -21.11
N GLY A 161 2.48 7.98 -20.97
CA GLY A 161 2.64 6.87 -20.03
C GLY A 161 2.95 7.32 -18.60
N LEU A 162 3.54 8.52 -18.42
CA LEU A 162 3.96 9.04 -17.11
C LEU A 162 2.81 9.16 -16.11
N LYS A 163 1.59 9.51 -16.55
CA LYS A 163 0.43 9.56 -15.63
C LYS A 163 0.22 8.21 -14.95
N THR A 164 0.21 7.14 -15.73
CA THR A 164 0.00 5.78 -15.21
C THR A 164 1.16 5.36 -14.33
N GLU A 165 2.40 5.59 -14.77
CA GLU A 165 3.60 5.27 -13.97
C GLU A 165 3.59 5.96 -12.60
N VAL A 166 3.26 7.25 -12.57
CA VAL A 166 3.16 8.04 -11.34
C VAL A 166 2.05 7.50 -10.44
N LYS A 167 0.88 7.18 -11.00
CA LYS A 167 -0.24 6.63 -10.23
C LYS A 167 0.08 5.27 -9.64
N ASP A 168 0.66 4.35 -10.42
CA ASP A 168 1.07 3.04 -9.95
C ASP A 168 2.15 3.14 -8.87
N THR A 169 3.05 4.11 -9.01
CA THR A 169 4.08 4.41 -8.00
C THR A 169 3.49 4.93 -6.70
N PHE A 170 2.49 5.82 -6.74
CA PHE A 170 1.75 6.25 -5.55
C PHE A 170 1.07 5.05 -4.87
N ASP A 171 0.31 4.25 -5.63
CA ASP A 171 -0.42 3.10 -5.08
C ASP A 171 0.50 2.11 -4.35
N LEU A 172 1.72 1.91 -4.87
CA LEU A 172 2.74 1.08 -4.24
C LEU A 172 3.30 1.71 -2.97
N LEU A 173 3.69 2.99 -3.03
CA LEU A 173 4.21 3.73 -1.89
C LEU A 173 3.17 3.83 -0.76
N ASP A 174 1.90 3.96 -1.10
CA ASP A 174 0.82 3.99 -0.14
C ASP A 174 0.60 2.65 0.53
N CYS A 175 0.66 1.54 -0.22
CA CYS A 175 0.68 0.20 0.36
C CYS A 175 1.84 0.07 1.35
N TYR A 176 3.04 0.52 0.96
CA TYR A 176 4.21 0.50 1.83
C TYR A 176 4.00 1.32 3.10
N PHE A 177 3.63 2.60 2.99
CA PHE A 177 3.51 3.50 4.14
C PHE A 177 2.34 3.16 5.07
N THR A 178 1.31 2.51 4.55
CA THR A 178 0.14 2.09 5.32
C THR A 178 0.41 0.81 6.07
N TYR A 179 0.99 -0.19 5.43
CA TYR A 179 1.12 -1.52 6.03
C TYR A 179 2.42 -1.75 6.80
N ILE A 180 3.51 -1.04 6.50
CA ILE A 180 4.79 -1.23 7.21
C ILE A 180 4.85 -0.35 8.43
N LYS A 181 5.28 -0.92 9.56
CA LYS A 181 5.64 -0.15 10.76
C LYS A 181 6.75 0.81 10.33
N ALA A 182 6.46 2.11 10.32
CA ALA A 182 7.48 3.12 10.11
C ALA A 182 8.63 2.81 11.08
N ASN A 183 9.87 2.76 10.60
CA ASN A 183 10.99 2.89 11.50
C ASN A 183 11.04 4.38 11.89
N ASN A 184 11.40 4.72 13.13
CA ASN A 184 11.55 6.14 13.52
C ASN A 184 12.77 6.79 12.84
N SER A 185 13.12 6.37 11.62
CA SER A 185 14.13 7.04 10.83
C SER A 185 13.54 8.36 10.33
N GLU A 186 14.27 9.44 10.54
CA GLU A 186 14.02 10.75 9.92
C GLU A 186 13.80 10.61 8.40
N PHE A 187 14.44 9.60 7.82
CA PHE A 187 14.35 9.20 6.43
C PHE A 187 12.92 8.87 5.94
N ASP A 188 12.19 7.95 6.60
CA ASP A 188 10.82 7.59 6.18
C ASP A 188 9.88 8.79 6.27
N SER A 189 10.09 9.66 7.27
CA SER A 189 9.27 10.85 7.47
C SER A 189 9.46 11.90 6.37
N LYS A 190 10.71 12.14 5.94
CA LYS A 190 11.03 13.06 4.83
C LYS A 190 10.40 12.59 3.53
N ASN A 191 10.52 11.30 3.21
CA ASN A 191 9.93 10.74 1.99
C ASN A 191 8.40 10.80 1.99
N ARG A 192 7.73 10.51 3.12
CA ARG A 192 6.27 10.69 3.23
C ARG A 192 5.86 12.11 2.91
N TRP A 193 6.61 13.11 3.41
CA TRP A 193 6.33 14.51 3.14
C TRP A 193 6.51 14.86 1.65
N THR A 194 7.60 14.42 1.04
CA THR A 194 7.85 14.59 -0.40
C THR A 194 6.76 13.97 -1.26
N VAL A 195 6.40 12.71 -0.98
CA VAL A 195 5.33 11.97 -1.69
C VAL A 195 4.00 12.68 -1.54
N SER A 196 3.67 13.17 -0.33
CA SER A 196 2.46 13.96 -0.10
C SER A 196 2.45 15.28 -0.90
N GLY A 197 3.59 15.94 -1.03
CA GLY A 197 3.75 17.13 -1.88
C GLY A 197 3.44 16.80 -3.35
N PHE A 198 4.10 15.78 -3.89
CA PHE A 198 3.86 15.33 -5.27
C PHE A 198 2.42 14.87 -5.50
N PHE A 199 1.78 14.24 -4.53
CA PHE A 199 0.39 13.84 -4.67
C PHE A 199 -0.55 15.06 -4.83
N LYS A 200 -0.29 16.16 -4.10
CA LYS A 200 -1.06 17.41 -4.30
C LYS A 200 -0.89 17.96 -5.71
N ASP A 201 0.33 17.91 -6.25
CA ASP A 201 0.62 18.32 -7.62
C ASP A 201 -0.05 17.39 -8.64
N PHE A 202 -0.07 16.08 -8.38
CA PHE A 202 -0.81 15.10 -9.18
C PHE A 202 -2.30 15.45 -9.25
N VAL A 203 -2.94 15.68 -8.10
CA VAL A 203 -4.36 16.04 -8.01
C VAL A 203 -4.65 17.33 -8.77
N LYS A 204 -3.78 18.34 -8.64
CA LYS A 204 -3.91 19.61 -9.37
C LYS A 204 -3.80 19.43 -10.88
N LEU A 205 -2.97 18.48 -11.33
CA LEU A 205 -2.72 18.26 -12.75
C LEU A 205 -3.77 17.36 -13.41
N PHE A 206 -4.18 16.29 -12.73
CA PHE A 206 -4.98 15.22 -13.31
C PHE A 206 -6.39 15.08 -12.76
N CYS A 207 -6.69 15.62 -11.58
CA CYS A 207 -7.97 15.45 -10.90
C CYS A 207 -8.85 16.70 -10.90
N THR A 208 -8.53 17.70 -11.72
CA THR A 208 -9.40 18.87 -11.93
C THR A 208 -10.45 18.56 -12.98
N ALA A 209 -11.74 18.69 -12.63
CA ALA A 209 -12.84 18.54 -13.57
C ALA A 209 -12.65 19.46 -14.79
N THR A 210 -12.74 18.90 -16.00
CA THR A 210 -12.57 19.67 -17.25
C THR A 210 -13.80 20.56 -17.49
N ASP A 211 -13.61 21.72 -18.13
CA ASP A 211 -14.72 22.61 -18.47
C ASP A 211 -15.70 21.97 -19.47
N GLU A 212 -15.24 20.99 -20.25
CA GLU A 212 -16.06 20.16 -21.14
C GLU A 212 -17.11 19.36 -20.36
N MET A 213 -16.71 18.70 -19.25
CA MET A 213 -17.64 18.01 -18.35
C MET A 213 -18.71 18.92 -17.76
N ARG A 214 -18.44 20.24 -17.65
CA ARG A 214 -19.41 21.22 -17.14
C ARG A 214 -20.32 21.79 -18.22
N LYS A 215 -19.82 21.92 -19.45
CA LYS A 215 -20.54 22.48 -20.61
C LYS A 215 -21.45 21.46 -21.30
N GLU A 216 -21.13 20.17 -21.26
CA GLU A 216 -21.92 19.10 -21.90
C GLU A 216 -23.11 18.61 -21.07
N ARG A 217 -23.19 18.99 -19.79
CA ARG A 217 -24.28 18.66 -18.85
C ARG A 217 -25.71 18.90 -19.37
N PRO A 218 -26.02 19.93 -20.18
CA PRO A 218 -27.38 20.17 -20.64
C PRO A 218 -27.80 19.32 -21.86
N SER A 219 -26.87 18.64 -22.54
CA SER A 219 -27.07 18.27 -23.95
C SER A 219 -27.49 16.81 -24.19
N ASN A 220 -27.19 15.86 -23.28
CA ASN A 220 -27.56 14.45 -23.48
C ASN A 220 -27.59 13.62 -22.16
N PRO A 221 -28.72 12.97 -21.79
CA PRO A 221 -28.84 12.19 -20.55
C PRO A 221 -27.88 10.99 -20.42
N ASN A 222 -27.59 10.26 -21.50
CA ASN A 222 -26.67 9.12 -21.47
C ASN A 222 -25.21 9.56 -21.36
N LEU A 223 -24.87 10.70 -21.98
CA LEU A 223 -23.57 11.33 -21.85
C LEU A 223 -23.34 11.84 -20.42
N ASN A 224 -24.38 12.42 -19.82
CA ASN A 224 -24.36 12.86 -18.42
C ASN A 224 -24.05 11.72 -17.45
N LEU A 225 -24.62 10.52 -17.66
CA LEU A 225 -24.32 9.39 -16.79
C LEU A 225 -22.84 8.97 -16.86
N LYS A 226 -22.24 8.96 -18.04
CA LYS A 226 -20.81 8.64 -18.21
C LYS A 226 -19.92 9.72 -17.56
N ILE A 227 -20.29 10.99 -17.73
CA ILE A 227 -19.62 12.12 -17.08
C ILE A 227 -19.70 11.99 -15.55
N ASP A 228 -20.88 11.69 -15.00
CA ASP A 228 -21.08 11.52 -13.56
C ASP A 228 -20.22 10.38 -13.00
N ILE A 229 -20.14 9.25 -13.71
CA ILE A 229 -19.31 8.10 -13.31
C ILE A 229 -17.84 8.50 -13.22
N GLU A 230 -17.31 9.16 -14.25
CA GLU A 230 -15.92 9.60 -14.27
C GLU A 230 -15.66 10.70 -13.22
N GLU A 231 -16.61 11.61 -12.98
CA GLU A 231 -16.51 12.61 -11.91
C GLU A 231 -16.40 11.95 -10.52
N ARG A 232 -17.19 10.90 -10.25
CA ARG A 232 -17.07 10.16 -8.98
C ARG A 232 -15.71 9.48 -8.84
N ARG A 233 -15.20 8.86 -9.91
CA ARG A 233 -13.86 8.24 -9.90
C ARG A 233 -12.76 9.27 -9.69
N LEU A 234 -12.88 10.43 -10.31
CA LEU A 234 -11.94 11.53 -10.14
C LEU A 234 -11.93 12.07 -8.71
N ILE A 235 -13.11 12.20 -8.08
CA ILE A 235 -13.23 12.59 -6.66
C ILE A 235 -12.55 11.54 -5.76
N LEU A 236 -12.78 10.26 -6.03
CA LEU A 236 -12.15 9.17 -5.27
C LEU A 236 -10.62 9.20 -5.42
N GLU A 237 -10.12 9.39 -6.63
CA GLU A 237 -8.67 9.52 -6.90
C GLU A 237 -8.09 10.76 -6.21
N ALA A 238 -8.76 11.91 -6.29
CA ALA A 238 -8.34 13.17 -5.65
C ALA A 238 -8.24 13.07 -4.12
N LYS A 239 -9.14 12.29 -3.52
CA LYS A 239 -9.16 12.05 -2.07
C LYS A 239 -8.23 10.91 -1.64
N HIS A 240 -7.53 10.30 -2.58
CA HIS A 240 -6.71 9.10 -2.33
C HIS A 240 -7.55 7.95 -1.75
N ALA A 241 -8.73 7.72 -2.34
CA ALA A 241 -9.73 6.77 -1.88
C ALA A 241 -10.19 5.83 -3.01
N ASP A 242 -9.49 5.81 -4.15
CA ASP A 242 -9.73 4.90 -5.28
C ASP A 242 -9.07 3.52 -5.11
N THR A 243 -8.31 3.32 -4.02
CA THR A 243 -7.67 2.07 -3.63
C THR A 243 -8.10 1.62 -2.23
N PHE A 244 -8.02 0.32 -1.97
CA PHE A 244 -8.34 -0.27 -0.67
C PHE A 244 -7.52 0.36 0.47
N THR A 245 -6.20 0.47 0.24
CA THR A 245 -5.24 1.08 1.15
C THR A 245 -5.53 2.56 1.38
N GLY A 246 -5.85 3.30 0.31
CA GLY A 246 -6.20 4.72 0.41
C GLY A 246 -7.43 4.96 1.30
N ILE A 247 -8.45 4.11 1.19
CA ILE A 247 -9.62 4.16 2.09
C ILE A 247 -9.21 3.88 3.54
N LEU A 248 -8.33 2.91 3.78
CA LEU A 248 -7.85 2.58 5.12
C LEU A 248 -7.14 3.76 5.80
N GLN A 249 -6.41 4.59 5.04
CA GLN A 249 -5.77 5.81 5.54
C GLN A 249 -6.77 6.88 6.05
N HIS A 250 -8.07 6.73 5.76
CA HIS A 250 -9.10 7.66 6.26
C HIS A 250 -9.54 7.35 7.70
N LEU A 251 -9.05 6.28 8.34
CA LEU A 251 -9.35 5.97 9.75
C LEU A 251 -8.94 7.07 10.75
N ASP A 252 -8.00 7.94 10.35
CA ASP A 252 -7.49 9.07 11.14
C ASP A 252 -7.99 10.44 10.64
N LYS A 253 -8.88 10.46 9.65
CA LYS A 253 -9.38 11.68 9.01
C LYS A 253 -10.79 12.08 9.48
N PRO A 254 -11.25 13.32 9.21
CA PRO A 254 -12.62 13.75 9.51
C PRO A 254 -13.67 12.83 8.87
N ALA A 255 -14.77 12.59 9.59
CA ALA A 255 -15.82 11.68 9.16
C ALA A 255 -16.54 12.15 7.89
N GLU A 256 -16.55 13.46 7.63
CA GLU A 256 -17.16 14.08 6.46
C GLU A 256 -16.49 13.61 5.16
N GLU A 257 -15.17 13.39 5.18
CA GLU A 257 -14.43 12.92 4.00
C GLU A 257 -14.86 11.50 3.62
N ILE A 258 -14.92 10.57 4.59
CA ILE A 258 -15.32 9.19 4.31
C ILE A 258 -16.80 9.10 3.95
N GLU A 259 -17.66 9.97 4.48
CA GLU A 259 -19.08 10.03 4.13
C GLU A 259 -19.27 10.38 2.65
N GLU A 260 -18.50 11.34 2.12
CA GLU A 260 -18.48 11.66 0.69
C GLU A 260 -17.93 10.50 -0.16
N ILE A 261 -16.83 9.86 0.27
CA ILE A 261 -16.24 8.69 -0.40
C ILE A 261 -17.25 7.55 -0.50
N THR A 262 -17.92 7.22 0.61
CA THR A 262 -18.94 6.16 0.64
C THR A 262 -20.14 6.52 -0.22
N ALA A 263 -20.54 7.79 -0.31
CA ALA A 263 -21.59 8.24 -1.22
C ALA A 263 -21.18 8.06 -2.71
N CYS A 264 -19.94 8.38 -3.06
CA CYS A 264 -19.39 8.14 -4.40
C CYS A 264 -19.43 6.66 -4.77
N TYR A 265 -18.97 5.78 -3.87
CA TYR A 265 -19.04 4.33 -4.11
C TYR A 265 -20.47 3.79 -4.14
N ALA A 266 -21.38 4.31 -3.31
CA ALA A 266 -22.80 3.94 -3.37
C ALA A 266 -23.42 4.26 -4.73
N PHE A 267 -23.04 5.39 -5.34
CA PHE A 267 -23.45 5.73 -6.70
C PHE A 267 -22.88 4.74 -7.72
N LEU A 268 -21.58 4.46 -7.69
CA LEU A 268 -20.93 3.52 -8.61
C LEU A 268 -21.52 2.10 -8.49
N GLN A 269 -21.83 1.67 -7.26
CA GLN A 269 -22.47 0.39 -6.98
C GLN A 269 -23.83 0.23 -7.68
N GLN A 270 -24.60 1.31 -7.84
CA GLN A 270 -25.87 1.29 -8.56
C GLN A 270 -25.72 1.21 -10.08
N LYS A 271 -24.51 1.47 -10.60
CA LYS A 271 -24.22 1.57 -12.04
C LYS A 271 -23.32 0.44 -12.55
N GLN A 272 -23.15 -0.63 -11.77
CA GLN A 272 -22.24 -1.75 -12.09
C GLN A 272 -22.45 -2.37 -13.47
N GLN A 273 -23.68 -2.38 -13.97
CA GLN A 273 -24.04 -2.89 -15.31
C GLN A 273 -23.24 -2.26 -16.47
N PHE A 274 -22.64 -1.08 -16.27
CA PHE A 274 -21.83 -0.39 -17.28
C PHE A 274 -20.33 -0.71 -17.21
N PHE A 275 -19.90 -1.53 -16.24
CA PHE A 275 -18.49 -1.76 -15.95
C PHE A 275 -18.05 -3.19 -16.30
N ASN A 276 -16.76 -3.37 -16.58
CA ASN A 276 -16.19 -4.71 -16.70
C ASN A 276 -16.09 -5.38 -15.32
N LYS A 277 -16.03 -6.72 -15.29
CA LYS A 277 -16.01 -7.50 -14.04
C LYS A 277 -14.87 -7.07 -13.09
N LYS A 278 -13.66 -6.81 -13.61
CA LYS A 278 -12.51 -6.38 -12.81
C LYS A 278 -12.77 -5.06 -12.08
N GLN A 279 -13.35 -4.09 -12.76
CA GLN A 279 -13.70 -2.79 -12.20
C GLN A 279 -14.83 -2.92 -11.17
N GLN A 280 -15.88 -3.69 -11.50
CA GLN A 280 -16.97 -3.98 -10.55
C GLN A 280 -16.45 -4.60 -9.25
N THR A 281 -15.57 -5.60 -9.35
CA THR A 281 -14.96 -6.26 -8.20
C THR A 281 -14.15 -5.27 -7.35
N LYS A 282 -13.26 -4.47 -7.97
CA LYS A 282 -12.47 -3.46 -7.26
C LYS A 282 -13.36 -2.44 -6.53
N GLU A 283 -14.34 -1.88 -7.23
CA GLU A 283 -15.25 -0.88 -6.67
C GLU A 283 -16.13 -1.46 -5.57
N THR A 284 -16.56 -2.73 -5.69
CA THR A 284 -17.34 -3.43 -4.65
C THR A 284 -16.53 -3.61 -3.37
N ILE A 285 -15.29 -4.10 -3.50
CA ILE A 285 -14.36 -4.29 -2.38
C ILE A 285 -14.13 -2.96 -1.65
N ASN A 286 -13.84 -1.91 -2.41
CA ASN A 286 -13.63 -0.58 -1.86
C ASN A 286 -14.91 0.01 -1.23
N TYR A 287 -16.08 -0.22 -1.82
CA TYR A 287 -17.36 0.21 -1.24
C TYR A 287 -17.59 -0.42 0.14
N ILE A 288 -17.36 -1.73 0.28
CA ILE A 288 -17.47 -2.42 1.57
C ILE A 288 -16.49 -1.82 2.57
N MET A 289 -15.23 -1.63 2.19
CA MET A 289 -14.22 -1.04 3.07
C MET A 289 -14.59 0.38 3.51
N SER A 290 -15.09 1.22 2.59
CA SER A 290 -15.51 2.58 2.91
C SER A 290 -16.67 2.60 3.91
N ASN A 291 -17.62 1.65 3.81
CA ASN A 291 -18.69 1.50 4.80
C ASN A 291 -18.17 1.11 6.17
N ILE A 292 -17.17 0.23 6.25
CA ILE A 292 -16.53 -0.16 7.52
C ILE A 292 -15.84 1.05 8.16
N VAL A 293 -15.04 1.80 7.39
CA VAL A 293 -14.37 3.02 7.90
C VAL A 293 -15.39 4.07 8.33
N LEU A 294 -16.44 4.31 7.52
CA LEU A 294 -17.51 5.23 7.85
C LEU A 294 -18.24 4.80 9.13
N TYR A 295 -18.52 3.50 9.31
CA TYR A 295 -19.12 2.99 10.53
C TYR A 295 -18.24 3.29 11.76
N LEU A 296 -16.93 3.07 11.66
CA LEU A 296 -15.99 3.30 12.76
C LEU A 296 -15.89 4.79 13.17
N LEU A 297 -16.08 5.71 12.22
CA LEU A 297 -15.99 7.16 12.46
C LEU A 297 -17.34 7.79 12.79
N LYS A 298 -18.42 7.36 12.12
CA LYS A 298 -19.76 7.94 12.21
C LYS A 298 -20.84 6.86 12.01
N PRO A 299 -21.07 5.99 13.02
CA PRO A 299 -22.02 4.87 12.92
C PRO A 299 -23.46 5.27 12.55
N LYS A 300 -23.85 6.50 12.89
CA LYS A 300 -25.20 7.07 12.66
C LYS A 300 -25.38 7.74 11.29
N SER A 301 -24.35 7.74 10.42
CA SER A 301 -24.50 8.31 9.08
C SER A 301 -25.56 7.53 8.28
N LYS A 302 -26.36 8.25 7.50
CA LYS A 302 -27.35 7.67 6.58
C LYS A 302 -26.74 6.78 5.50
N HIS A 303 -25.44 6.92 5.24
CA HIS A 303 -24.73 6.15 4.22
C HIS A 303 -24.25 4.79 4.71
N VAL A 304 -24.17 4.57 6.04
CA VAL A 304 -23.77 3.29 6.63
C VAL A 304 -24.78 2.20 6.27
N LYS A 305 -24.28 1.10 5.70
CA LYS A 305 -25.09 -0.10 5.43
C LYS A 305 -25.08 -1.09 6.59
N ARG A 306 -26.15 -1.87 6.67
CA ARG A 306 -26.27 -2.97 7.63
C ARG A 306 -25.25 -4.06 7.33
N ILE A 307 -24.76 -4.73 8.36
CA ILE A 307 -23.77 -5.80 8.22
C ILE A 307 -24.21 -6.89 7.24
N ASN A 308 -25.47 -7.36 7.31
CA ASN A 308 -25.96 -8.41 6.42
C ASN A 308 -25.83 -8.03 4.94
N HIS A 309 -26.13 -6.77 4.58
CA HIS A 309 -25.97 -6.29 3.21
C HIS A 309 -24.50 -6.29 2.76
N LEU A 310 -23.57 -5.89 3.64
CA LEU A 310 -22.14 -5.92 3.35
C LEU A 310 -21.61 -7.36 3.25
N SER A 311 -22.09 -8.24 4.11
CA SER A 311 -21.79 -9.67 4.11
C SER A 311 -22.24 -10.36 2.83
N ASP A 312 -23.48 -10.12 2.38
CA ASP A 312 -24.02 -10.71 1.14
C ASP A 312 -23.22 -10.24 -0.07
N LEU A 313 -22.88 -8.95 -0.10
CA LEU A 313 -22.08 -8.35 -1.16
C LEU A 313 -20.66 -8.94 -1.19
N LEU A 314 -20.06 -9.15 -0.03
CA LEU A 314 -18.76 -9.78 0.11
C LEU A 314 -18.79 -11.25 -0.31
N LEU A 315 -19.79 -12.03 0.12
CA LEU A 315 -19.92 -13.45 -0.26
C LEU A 315 -20.01 -13.60 -1.77
N LYS A 316 -20.87 -12.81 -2.43
CA LYS A 316 -20.94 -12.79 -3.90
C LYS A 316 -19.59 -12.48 -4.53
N THR A 317 -18.89 -11.47 -3.99
CA THR A 317 -17.56 -11.06 -4.48
C THR A 317 -16.53 -12.19 -4.31
N LEU A 318 -16.52 -12.87 -3.15
CA LEU A 318 -15.61 -13.99 -2.85
C LEU A 318 -15.89 -15.19 -3.76
N THR A 319 -17.17 -15.50 -4.02
CA THR A 319 -17.57 -16.54 -5.00
C THR A 319 -17.08 -16.17 -6.40
N ASP A 320 -17.22 -14.90 -6.80
CA ASP A 320 -16.85 -14.43 -8.14
C ASP A 320 -15.34 -14.44 -8.40
N VAL A 321 -14.52 -14.13 -7.39
CA VAL A 321 -13.05 -14.08 -7.52
C VAL A 321 -12.37 -15.41 -7.17
N GLY A 322 -13.06 -16.27 -6.42
CA GLY A 322 -12.54 -17.53 -5.91
C GLY A 322 -11.41 -17.33 -4.89
N LEU A 323 -10.76 -18.44 -4.48
CA LEU A 323 -9.71 -18.40 -3.46
C LEU A 323 -8.36 -17.94 -4.02
N TRP A 324 -8.16 -18.01 -5.34
CA TRP A 324 -6.86 -17.78 -6.01
C TRP A 324 -6.68 -16.35 -6.54
N TYR A 325 -7.57 -15.44 -6.17
CA TYR A 325 -7.45 -14.03 -6.52
C TYR A 325 -6.11 -13.44 -6.04
N THR A 326 -5.50 -12.59 -6.86
CA THR A 326 -4.16 -12.03 -6.62
C THR A 326 -4.14 -10.93 -5.56
N PHE A 327 -5.28 -10.27 -5.32
CA PHE A 327 -5.41 -9.19 -4.35
C PHE A 327 -5.92 -9.76 -3.01
N PRO A 328 -5.30 -9.41 -1.87
CA PRO A 328 -5.71 -9.91 -0.55
C PRO A 328 -6.94 -9.19 0.03
N ASP A 329 -7.25 -8.02 -0.50
CA ASP A 329 -8.32 -7.10 -0.10
C ASP A 329 -9.69 -7.79 0.20
N PRO A 330 -10.25 -8.66 -0.68
CA PRO A 330 -11.53 -9.31 -0.38
C PRO A 330 -11.44 -10.32 0.77
N TYR A 331 -10.31 -11.03 0.92
CA TYR A 331 -10.12 -11.93 2.06
C TYR A 331 -9.90 -11.16 3.35
N TYR A 332 -9.32 -9.96 3.29
CA TYR A 332 -9.21 -9.09 4.46
C TYR A 332 -10.59 -8.66 4.96
N LEU A 333 -11.48 -8.30 4.03
CA LEU A 333 -12.87 -8.04 4.35
C LEU A 333 -13.56 -9.27 4.95
N ALA A 334 -13.20 -10.49 4.48
CA ALA A 334 -13.71 -11.74 5.06
C ALA A 334 -13.25 -11.89 6.52
N LEU A 335 -12.00 -11.58 6.83
CA LEU A 335 -11.53 -11.53 8.21
C LEU A 335 -12.28 -10.49 9.04
N LEU A 336 -12.64 -9.33 8.47
CA LEU A 336 -13.38 -8.30 9.20
C LEU A 336 -14.86 -8.65 9.44
N LEU A 337 -15.53 -9.26 8.48
CA LEU A 337 -16.98 -9.51 8.52
C LEU A 337 -17.34 -10.92 8.99
N PHE A 338 -16.49 -11.92 8.76
CA PHE A 338 -16.78 -13.33 9.01
C PHE A 338 -15.94 -13.97 10.12
N TRP A 339 -15.12 -13.19 10.84
CA TRP A 339 -14.46 -13.71 12.04
C TRP A 339 -15.48 -14.31 13.00
N PRO A 340 -15.23 -15.49 13.60
CA PRO A 340 -16.20 -16.11 14.49
C PRO A 340 -16.39 -15.31 15.78
N SER A 341 -17.60 -15.38 16.32
CA SER A 341 -17.94 -14.90 17.65
C SER A 341 -18.18 -16.08 18.58
N SER A 342 -18.37 -15.81 19.87
CA SER A 342 -18.81 -16.83 20.84
C SER A 342 -20.18 -17.43 20.50
N THR A 343 -20.92 -16.87 19.55
CA THR A 343 -22.29 -17.24 19.18
C THR A 343 -22.40 -17.82 17.76
N GLN A 344 -21.50 -17.45 16.84
CA GLN A 344 -21.50 -17.87 15.44
C GLN A 344 -20.16 -18.50 15.04
N GLU A 345 -20.21 -19.77 14.61
CA GLU A 345 -19.07 -20.46 14.01
C GLU A 345 -19.12 -20.29 12.49
N ASN A 346 -18.07 -19.73 11.89
CA ASN A 346 -17.90 -19.72 10.45
C ASN A 346 -16.66 -20.55 10.08
N GLN A 347 -16.87 -21.78 9.60
CA GLN A 347 -15.78 -22.70 9.25
C GLN A 347 -14.98 -22.22 8.03
N GLU A 348 -15.56 -21.40 7.15
CA GLU A 348 -14.88 -20.88 5.97
C GLU A 348 -13.77 -19.89 6.31
N ILE A 349 -13.74 -19.36 7.54
CA ILE A 349 -12.72 -18.39 7.95
C ILE A 349 -11.30 -18.95 7.75
N VAL A 350 -11.08 -20.22 8.07
CA VAL A 350 -9.78 -20.89 7.88
C VAL A 350 -9.34 -20.89 6.41
N THR A 351 -10.31 -21.03 5.51
CA THR A 351 -10.07 -20.99 4.06
C THR A 351 -9.66 -19.59 3.62
N TYR A 352 -10.34 -18.54 4.10
CA TYR A 352 -9.99 -17.16 3.80
C TYR A 352 -8.64 -16.74 4.39
N VAL A 353 -8.29 -17.24 5.58
CA VAL A 353 -6.96 -17.08 6.19
C VAL A 353 -5.86 -17.70 5.32
N LYS A 354 -6.09 -18.87 4.73
CA LYS A 354 -5.12 -19.46 3.79
C LYS A 354 -5.03 -18.65 2.49
N ALA A 355 -6.17 -18.19 1.96
CA ALA A 355 -6.23 -17.40 0.74
C ALA A 355 -5.54 -16.04 0.86
N ILE A 356 -5.72 -15.35 2.00
CA ILE A 356 -5.09 -14.06 2.25
C ILE A 356 -3.58 -14.17 2.41
N ARG A 357 -3.10 -15.19 3.16
CA ARG A 357 -1.67 -15.47 3.30
C ARG A 357 -1.03 -15.68 1.95
N ARG A 358 -1.66 -16.47 1.07
CA ARG A 358 -1.14 -16.74 -0.26
C ARG A 358 -1.11 -15.50 -1.15
N SER A 359 -2.22 -14.77 -1.22
CA SER A 359 -2.33 -13.58 -2.08
C SER A 359 -1.38 -12.48 -1.63
N SER A 360 -1.24 -12.27 -0.32
CA SER A 360 -0.28 -11.32 0.25
C SER A 360 1.18 -11.72 0.04
N CYS A 361 1.54 -12.99 0.19
CA CYS A 361 2.89 -13.45 -0.15
C CYS A 361 3.27 -13.10 -1.59
N LYS A 362 2.33 -13.26 -2.55
CA LYS A 362 2.57 -12.95 -3.96
C LYS A 362 2.61 -11.44 -4.22
N ARG A 363 1.64 -10.70 -3.70
CA ARG A 363 1.45 -9.28 -4.02
C ARG A 363 2.40 -8.36 -3.26
N PHE A 364 2.77 -8.72 -2.04
CA PHE A 364 3.59 -7.92 -1.15
C PHE A 364 4.96 -8.55 -0.93
N SER A 365 5.54 -9.16 -1.97
CA SER A 365 6.92 -9.68 -1.93
C SER A 365 7.92 -8.64 -1.41
N LEU A 366 7.73 -7.38 -1.82
CA LEU A 366 8.47 -6.19 -1.38
C LEU A 366 8.48 -5.96 0.14
N LEU A 367 7.46 -6.46 0.84
CA LEU A 367 7.25 -6.19 2.25
C LEU A 367 7.75 -7.38 3.13
N ARG A 368 8.16 -8.52 2.53
CA ARG A 368 8.34 -9.87 3.16
C ARG A 368 9.24 -9.95 4.40
N LYS A 369 9.99 -8.90 4.74
CA LYS A 369 10.92 -8.83 5.88
C LYS A 369 10.60 -7.71 6.87
N ARG A 370 9.46 -7.04 6.73
CA ARG A 370 9.14 -5.83 7.49
C ARG A 370 7.96 -6.07 8.43
N SER A 371 8.06 -5.53 9.64
CA SER A 371 6.96 -5.57 10.60
C SER A 371 5.78 -4.75 10.10
N THR A 372 4.56 -5.20 10.37
CA THR A 372 3.35 -4.61 9.80
C THR A 372 2.50 -3.88 10.82
N VAL A 373 1.73 -2.89 10.37
CA VAL A 373 0.80 -2.14 11.22
C VAL A 373 -0.58 -2.76 11.11
N ALA A 374 -1.18 -3.02 12.27
CA ALA A 374 -2.58 -3.36 12.36
C ALA A 374 -3.45 -2.14 12.56
N HIS A 375 -4.38 -1.97 11.62
CA HIS A 375 -5.30 -0.84 11.59
C HIS A 375 -6.61 -1.14 12.30
N LEU A 376 -7.04 -2.40 12.27
CA LEU A 376 -8.30 -2.88 12.83
C LEU A 376 -8.05 -4.08 13.75
N TYR A 377 -8.75 -4.07 14.88
CA TYR A 377 -8.69 -5.07 15.94
C TYR A 377 -10.10 -5.57 16.27
N LEU A 378 -10.16 -6.74 16.89
CA LEU A 378 -11.42 -7.30 17.40
C LEU A 378 -11.67 -6.82 18.84
N GLY A 379 -12.80 -6.16 19.02
CA GLY A 379 -13.41 -5.79 20.28
C GLY A 379 -14.40 -6.83 20.78
N LYS A 380 -14.98 -6.57 21.95
CA LYS A 380 -15.85 -7.53 22.67
C LYS A 380 -17.29 -7.57 22.19
N GLU A 381 -17.70 -6.60 21.38
CA GLU A 381 -19.07 -6.51 20.85
C GLU A 381 -19.27 -7.44 19.64
N GLU A 382 -20.47 -7.41 19.05
CA GLU A 382 -20.83 -8.23 17.89
C GLU A 382 -21.08 -7.37 16.63
N GLY A 383 -21.19 -8.02 15.47
CA GLY A 383 -21.45 -7.32 14.21
C GLY A 383 -20.33 -6.33 13.85
N LEU A 384 -20.68 -5.15 13.31
CA LEU A 384 -19.68 -4.12 12.97
C LEU A 384 -19.10 -3.44 14.21
N SER A 385 -19.82 -3.42 15.33
CA SER A 385 -19.36 -2.74 16.55
C SER A 385 -18.22 -3.47 17.25
N ARG A 386 -17.99 -4.74 16.87
CA ARG A 386 -16.79 -5.48 17.24
C ARG A 386 -15.51 -4.88 16.65
N LEU A 387 -15.58 -4.14 15.55
CA LEU A 387 -14.37 -3.62 14.92
C LEU A 387 -13.89 -2.40 15.69
N VAL A 388 -12.61 -2.39 16.06
CA VAL A 388 -11.97 -1.28 16.76
C VAL A 388 -10.77 -0.81 15.97
N SER A 389 -10.69 0.47 15.66
CA SER A 389 -9.56 1.03 14.92
C SER A 389 -8.39 1.38 15.84
N LYS A 390 -7.16 1.29 15.32
CA LYS A 390 -5.96 1.74 16.04
C LYS A 390 -6.09 3.19 16.53
N PRO A 391 -6.60 4.16 15.74
CA PRO A 391 -6.84 5.53 16.20
C PRO A 391 -7.75 5.61 17.43
N GLN A 392 -8.83 4.83 17.46
CA GLN A 392 -9.74 4.78 18.61
C GLN A 392 -9.05 4.25 19.89
N LEU A 393 -8.03 3.39 19.74
CA LEU A 393 -7.22 2.91 20.85
C LEU A 393 -6.21 3.97 21.30
N ASP A 394 -5.55 4.63 20.35
CA ASP A 394 -4.55 5.69 20.59
C ASP A 394 -5.13 6.89 21.34
N VAL A 395 -6.44 7.17 21.21
CA VAL A 395 -7.15 8.24 21.95
C VAL A 395 -6.97 8.11 23.47
N ASN A 396 -6.79 6.90 24.01
CA ASN A 396 -6.57 6.68 25.45
C ASN A 396 -5.16 7.09 25.92
N PHE A 397 -4.28 7.49 25.00
CA PHE A 397 -2.87 7.79 25.26
C PHE A 397 -2.45 9.15 24.64
N LYS A 398 -3.39 10.08 24.44
CA LYS A 398 -3.12 11.39 23.82
C LYS A 398 -2.06 12.22 24.55
N ASP A 399 -1.98 12.08 25.87
CA ASP A 399 -1.01 12.80 26.70
C ASP A 399 0.40 12.19 26.63
N MET A 400 0.55 11.02 25.99
CA MET A 400 1.83 10.36 25.81
C MET A 400 2.56 10.91 24.58
N ARG A 401 3.88 11.06 24.69
CA ARG A 401 4.71 11.36 23.51
C ARG A 401 4.52 10.30 22.42
N ARG A 402 4.43 10.75 21.17
CA ARG A 402 4.15 9.87 20.01
C ARG A 402 5.20 8.79 19.82
N ASP A 403 6.47 9.10 20.06
CA ASP A 403 7.57 8.15 19.95
C ASP A 403 7.49 7.05 21.01
N THR A 404 7.12 7.40 22.24
CA THR A 404 6.86 6.43 23.32
C THR A 404 5.68 5.53 22.98
N LEU A 405 4.57 6.11 22.50
CA LEU A 405 3.40 5.33 22.07
C LEU A 405 3.75 4.38 20.91
N ALA A 406 4.51 4.86 19.92
CA ALA A 406 4.99 4.04 18.82
C ALA A 406 5.87 2.87 19.31
N GLN A 407 6.74 3.10 20.29
CA GLN A 407 7.54 2.03 20.91
C GLN A 407 6.66 0.99 21.61
N LEU A 408 5.62 1.40 22.34
CA LEU A 408 4.67 0.48 22.98
C LEU A 408 3.91 -0.39 21.96
N TRP A 409 3.55 0.17 20.81
CA TRP A 409 2.97 -0.60 19.70
C TRP A 409 3.99 -1.53 19.05
N ARG A 410 5.25 -1.10 18.91
CA ARG A 410 6.31 -1.93 18.31
C ARG A 410 6.65 -3.15 19.15
N ASN A 411 6.83 -2.97 20.46
CA ASN A 411 7.23 -4.04 21.37
C ASN A 411 6.03 -4.83 21.96
N GLY A 412 4.79 -4.48 21.58
CA GLY A 412 3.58 -5.14 22.06
C GLY A 412 3.19 -4.82 23.51
N ASN A 413 3.96 -4.01 24.25
CA ASN A 413 3.61 -3.63 25.62
C ASN A 413 2.33 -2.78 25.70
N ILE A 414 1.89 -2.21 24.60
CA ILE A 414 0.57 -1.57 24.50
C ILE A 414 -0.56 -2.51 24.90
N PHE A 415 -0.48 -3.81 24.56
CA PHE A 415 -1.52 -4.79 24.86
C PHE A 415 -1.62 -5.11 26.36
N LYS A 416 -0.62 -4.76 27.16
CA LYS A 416 -0.63 -4.89 28.64
C LYS A 416 -1.36 -3.72 29.32
N LYS A 417 -1.69 -2.65 28.60
CA LYS A 417 -2.37 -1.47 29.18
C LYS A 417 -3.84 -1.77 29.44
N LYS A 418 -4.33 -1.43 30.64
CA LYS A 418 -5.74 -1.64 31.07
C LYS A 418 -6.76 -1.08 30.07
N ALA A 419 -6.50 0.09 29.49
CA ALA A 419 -7.37 0.71 28.49
C ALA A 419 -7.55 -0.17 27.23
N ILE A 420 -6.48 -0.84 26.79
CA ILE A 420 -6.52 -1.76 25.64
C ILE A 420 -7.22 -3.07 26.02
N ILE A 421 -6.88 -3.66 27.17
CA ILE A 421 -7.49 -4.92 27.67
C ILE A 421 -9.01 -4.78 27.85
N LYS A 422 -9.47 -3.61 28.29
CA LYS A 422 -10.90 -3.37 28.47
C LYS A 422 -11.66 -3.41 27.15
N ARG A 423 -11.04 -2.97 26.05
CA ARG A 423 -11.67 -2.74 24.75
C ARG A 423 -11.54 -3.91 23.78
N LEU A 424 -10.40 -4.58 23.76
CA LEU A 424 -10.13 -5.67 22.83
C LEU A 424 -10.61 -7.03 23.36
N HIS A 425 -11.02 -7.89 22.44
CA HIS A 425 -11.32 -9.29 22.71
C HIS A 425 -10.03 -10.10 22.71
N ARG A 426 -9.85 -10.93 23.74
CA ARG A 426 -8.69 -11.81 23.90
C ARG A 426 -9.12 -13.24 23.64
N VAL A 427 -8.23 -13.99 23.00
CA VAL A 427 -8.45 -15.40 22.70
C VAL A 427 -7.36 -16.23 23.33
N VAL A 428 -7.75 -17.45 23.70
CA VAL A 428 -6.82 -18.51 24.06
C VAL A 428 -6.31 -19.12 22.76
N GLY A 429 -5.00 -19.35 22.69
CA GLY A 429 -4.39 -20.03 21.56
C GLY A 429 -3.66 -21.30 21.95
N THR A 430 -3.44 -22.17 20.98
CA THR A 430 -2.54 -23.34 21.10
C THR A 430 -1.43 -23.25 20.07
N ILE A 431 -0.30 -23.89 20.38
CA ILE A 431 0.83 -24.03 19.45
C ILE A 431 0.95 -25.49 19.08
N GLU A 432 0.81 -25.80 17.80
CA GLU A 432 0.88 -27.15 17.26
C GLU A 432 1.82 -27.15 16.05
N GLN A 433 2.84 -28.01 16.06
CA GLN A 433 3.80 -28.15 14.95
C GLN A 433 4.47 -26.83 14.51
N GLY A 434 4.71 -25.91 15.44
CA GLY A 434 5.32 -24.60 15.17
C GLY A 434 4.36 -23.55 14.59
N GLU A 435 3.07 -23.88 14.41
CA GLU A 435 2.03 -22.92 14.07
C GLU A 435 1.23 -22.49 15.31
N VAL A 436 0.80 -21.22 15.33
CA VAL A 436 -0.04 -20.66 16.38
C VAL A 436 -1.49 -20.68 15.92
N PHE A 437 -2.39 -21.17 16.75
CA PHE A 437 -3.82 -21.23 16.49
C PHE A 437 -4.58 -20.40 17.51
N ALA A 438 -5.59 -19.65 17.06
CA ALA A 438 -6.61 -19.07 17.91
C ALA A 438 -7.76 -20.06 18.06
N ASN A 439 -8.11 -20.40 19.31
CA ASN A 439 -9.13 -21.39 19.60
C ASN A 439 -10.49 -20.72 19.79
N TYR A 440 -11.43 -21.11 18.93
CA TYR A 440 -12.82 -20.68 18.97
C TYR A 440 -13.71 -21.92 19.08
N ARG A 441 -14.05 -22.30 20.32
CA ARG A 441 -14.78 -23.54 20.62
C ARG A 441 -14.08 -24.75 20.00
N LYS A 442 -14.66 -25.36 18.96
CA LYS A 442 -14.08 -26.51 18.23
C LYS A 442 -13.21 -26.10 17.03
N LEU A 443 -13.25 -24.83 16.64
CA LEU A 443 -12.53 -24.31 15.48
C LEU A 443 -11.15 -23.81 15.89
N LYS A 444 -10.11 -24.29 15.21
CA LYS A 444 -8.74 -23.77 15.31
C LYS A 444 -8.43 -22.94 14.08
N ILE A 445 -8.17 -21.65 14.29
CA ILE A 445 -7.87 -20.71 13.20
C ILE A 445 -6.37 -20.43 13.25
N PRO A 446 -5.62 -20.70 12.17
CA PRO A 446 -4.19 -20.43 12.19
C PRO A 446 -3.97 -18.91 12.21
N VAL A 447 -3.28 -18.39 13.21
CA VAL A 447 -2.98 -16.96 13.36
C VAL A 447 -1.47 -16.72 13.32
N ARG A 448 -1.05 -15.46 13.20
CA ARG A 448 0.36 -15.09 13.33
C ARG A 448 0.55 -14.12 14.48
N PRO A 449 1.52 -14.37 15.36
CA PRO A 449 1.80 -13.47 16.47
C PRO A 449 2.54 -12.21 15.99
N ALA A 450 2.18 -11.08 16.59
CA ALA A 450 2.80 -9.77 16.36
C ALA A 450 4.30 -9.73 16.61
N LEU A 451 4.77 -10.59 17.52
CA LEU A 451 6.16 -10.65 17.95
C LEU A 451 6.55 -12.12 18.13
N ILE A 452 7.05 -12.74 17.05
CA ILE A 452 7.50 -14.14 17.05
C ILE A 452 8.60 -14.36 18.11
N ALA A 453 9.51 -13.40 18.28
CA ALA A 453 10.58 -13.47 19.28
C ALA A 453 10.11 -13.50 20.74
N ALA A 454 8.92 -12.98 21.05
CA ALA A 454 8.38 -13.04 22.41
C ALA A 454 7.89 -14.45 22.76
N LEU A 455 7.34 -15.19 21.78
CA LEU A 455 6.91 -16.57 21.97
C LEU A 455 8.07 -17.52 22.14
N LEU A 456 9.20 -17.27 21.44
CA LEU A 456 10.42 -18.07 21.58
C LEU A 456 11.01 -18.00 22.99
N ASN A 457 10.80 -16.89 23.70
CA ASN A 457 11.27 -16.69 25.08
C ASN A 457 10.29 -17.19 26.16
N THR A 458 9.07 -17.58 25.79
CA THR A 458 8.05 -18.02 26.74
C THR A 458 7.34 -19.26 26.20
N TYR A 459 7.91 -20.44 26.41
CA TYR A 459 7.16 -21.69 26.36
C TYR A 459 6.16 -21.70 27.52
N VAL A 460 4.98 -21.15 27.29
CA VAL A 460 3.86 -21.17 28.24
C VAL A 460 2.68 -21.81 27.52
N ALA A 461 2.25 -22.97 28.02
CA ALA A 461 1.24 -23.83 27.40
C ALA A 461 -0.15 -23.19 27.27
N GLU A 462 -0.40 -22.05 27.94
CA GLU A 462 -1.65 -21.30 27.89
C GLU A 462 -1.35 -19.80 27.90
N SER A 463 -1.31 -19.16 26.71
CA SER A 463 -1.09 -17.71 26.60
C SER A 463 -2.28 -17.03 25.91
N GLU A 464 -2.76 -15.94 26.50
CA GLU A 464 -3.80 -15.09 25.91
C GLU A 464 -3.17 -14.10 24.93
N ILE A 465 -3.62 -14.13 23.67
CA ILE A 465 -3.15 -13.22 22.61
C ILE A 465 -4.29 -12.28 22.20
N SER A 466 -3.98 -10.99 22.01
CA SER A 466 -4.91 -10.05 21.39
C SER A 466 -4.80 -10.20 19.87
N LEU A 467 -5.92 -10.47 19.20
CA LEU A 467 -5.92 -10.70 17.75
C LEU A 467 -5.79 -9.39 16.97
N SER A 468 -4.80 -9.38 16.09
CA SER A 468 -4.52 -8.35 15.11
C SER A 468 -4.87 -8.89 13.73
N LEU A 469 -5.85 -8.30 13.04
CA LEU A 469 -6.29 -8.79 11.73
C LEU A 469 -5.30 -8.45 10.61
N ALA A 470 -4.30 -7.60 10.86
CA ALA A 470 -3.31 -7.22 9.84
C ALA A 470 -2.05 -8.09 9.80
N GLU A 471 -1.75 -8.83 10.86
CA GLU A 471 -0.61 -9.77 10.84
C GLU A 471 -0.95 -11.02 10.03
N GLU A 472 -2.23 -11.39 10.04
CA GLU A 472 -2.82 -12.38 9.16
C GLU A 472 -2.94 -11.87 7.71
N PHE A 473 -3.25 -10.57 7.52
CA PHE A 473 -3.29 -9.91 6.22
C PHE A 473 -1.99 -10.01 5.44
N LEU A 474 -0.82 -10.08 6.09
CA LEU A 474 0.45 -9.90 5.36
C LEU A 474 1.29 -11.17 5.23
N GLY A 475 1.07 -12.22 6.03
CA GLY A 475 1.70 -13.53 5.77
C GLY A 475 3.24 -13.50 5.69
N MET A 476 3.91 -12.53 6.33
CA MET A 476 5.35 -12.29 6.16
C MET A 476 6.20 -13.04 7.20
N LYS A 477 7.34 -13.57 6.74
CA LYS A 477 8.16 -14.69 7.25
C LYS A 477 7.51 -16.10 7.06
N MET A 478 8.04 -16.86 6.11
CA MET A 478 7.97 -18.33 6.09
C MET A 478 9.30 -18.80 6.67
N MET A 479 9.29 -19.43 7.84
CA MET A 479 10.41 -20.27 8.27
C MET A 479 9.94 -21.71 8.07
N HIS A 480 10.58 -22.44 7.17
CA HIS A 480 10.47 -23.90 7.16
C HIS A 480 11.25 -24.38 8.38
N TRP A 481 10.55 -24.76 9.45
CA TRP A 481 11.20 -25.44 10.58
C TRP A 481 11.55 -26.86 10.11
N ARG A 482 12.85 -27.16 9.99
CA ARG A 482 13.30 -28.55 10.18
C ARG A 482 13.19 -28.88 11.66
N GLU A 483 12.95 -30.14 11.98
CA GLU A 483 12.85 -30.70 13.32
C GLU A 483 14.20 -30.60 14.08
N ASP A 484 14.66 -29.40 14.40
CA ASP A 484 15.82 -29.20 15.27
C ASP A 484 15.37 -28.46 16.53
N SER A 485 15.70 -29.02 17.71
CA SER A 485 15.33 -28.40 18.98
C SER A 485 16.15 -27.12 19.21
N VAL A 486 15.54 -26.12 19.86
CA VAL A 486 16.21 -24.87 20.24
C VAL A 486 17.48 -25.14 21.08
N LEU A 487 17.47 -26.22 21.87
CA LEU A 487 18.61 -26.67 22.67
C LEU A 487 19.80 -27.11 21.80
N ASP A 488 19.55 -27.71 20.63
CA ASP A 488 20.61 -28.16 19.72
C ASP A 488 21.30 -26.98 19.04
N ARG A 489 20.55 -25.93 18.70
CA ARG A 489 21.09 -24.69 18.12
C ARG A 489 21.85 -23.83 19.13
N MET A 490 21.46 -23.89 20.41
CA MET A 490 22.05 -23.08 21.48
C MET A 490 23.21 -23.76 22.22
N LYS A 491 23.53 -25.02 21.88
CA LYS A 491 24.65 -25.81 22.44
C LYS A 491 26.03 -25.10 22.42
N PRO A 492 26.39 -24.31 21.39
CA PRO A 492 27.64 -23.52 21.38
C PRO A 492 27.66 -22.34 22.36
N TYR A 493 26.49 -21.88 22.82
CA TYR A 493 26.30 -20.71 23.69
C TYR A 493 25.95 -21.09 25.14
N SER A 494 26.17 -22.36 25.51
CA SER A 494 25.78 -22.99 26.78
C SER A 494 26.35 -22.34 28.04
N ASN A 495 27.38 -21.51 27.92
CA ASN A 495 28.02 -20.80 29.04
C ASN A 495 27.23 -19.58 29.55
N PHE A 496 26.13 -19.18 28.91
CA PHE A 496 25.30 -18.02 29.32
C PHE A 496 23.92 -18.39 29.89
N LEU A 497 23.65 -19.67 30.11
CA LEU A 497 22.36 -20.12 30.65
C LEU A 497 22.36 -20.16 32.18
N ILE A 498 21.61 -19.25 32.79
CA ILE A 498 21.12 -19.44 34.17
C ILE A 498 19.85 -20.29 34.06
N VAL A 499 19.98 -21.58 34.36
CA VAL A 499 18.84 -22.51 34.42
C VAL A 499 18.11 -22.28 35.75
N HIS A 500 16.93 -21.67 35.70
CA HIS A 500 15.99 -21.72 36.83
C HIS A 500 15.20 -23.03 36.75
N LYS A 501 15.55 -23.99 37.61
CA LYS A 501 14.64 -25.08 37.95
C LYS A 501 13.50 -24.51 38.80
N VAL A 502 12.30 -24.51 38.26
CA VAL A 502 11.08 -24.50 39.09
C VAL A 502 10.81 -25.96 39.40
N GLU A 503 11.33 -26.44 40.53
CA GLU A 503 10.80 -27.63 41.16
C GLU A 503 9.45 -27.24 41.74
N ASP A 504 8.37 -27.66 41.06
CA ASP A 504 7.22 -28.26 41.73
C ASP A 504 6.16 -28.72 40.71
N TRP A 505 5.92 -30.04 40.73
CA TRP A 505 4.86 -30.85 40.09
C TRP A 505 5.05 -31.30 38.63
N GLY A 506 5.57 -32.53 38.50
CA GLY A 506 5.03 -33.54 37.59
C GLY A 506 5.69 -33.65 36.21
N GLY A 507 6.71 -34.51 36.10
CA GLY A 507 7.32 -34.85 34.82
C GLY A 507 6.40 -35.66 33.91
N TYR A 508 6.62 -35.54 32.59
CA TYR A 508 6.18 -36.54 31.62
C TYR A 508 7.30 -36.92 30.66
N LYS A 509 7.36 -38.24 30.45
CA LYS A 509 8.28 -39.05 29.66
C LYS A 509 7.74 -39.09 28.23
N ALA A 510 8.56 -38.71 27.24
CA ALA A 510 8.24 -38.96 25.83
C ALA A 510 8.73 -40.37 25.42
N ILE A 511 7.95 -41.05 24.59
CA ILE A 511 8.52 -41.95 23.56
C ILE A 511 8.68 -41.08 22.32
#